data_AF-A0A661IUL6-F1
#
_entry.id   AF-A0A661IUL6-F1
#
_cell.length_a   1.000
_cell.length_b   1.000
_cell.length_c   1.000
_cell.angle_alpha   90.00
_cell.angle_beta   90.00
_cell.angle_gamma   90.00
#
_symmetry.space_group_name_H-M   'P 1'
#
loop_
_entity.id
_entity.type
_entity.pdbx_description
1 polymer ?
#
loop_
_entity_poly.entity_id
_entity_poly.type
_entity_poly.pdbx_seq_one_letter_code
_entity_poly.pdbx_strand_id
1 'polypeptide(L)'
;MYRDTNKRSIAKGISWRVVATTTTIIIVYVFFDRLDLAIAAGMIETVLKVGLYWIHERAWFKIRWGRKKIDPFNLWFTGIPLSGKTTIADKVYIELEKLDIPLERLDSQDIRDLIPGIGFSREDRNLHMHRVGHLIKTLQKNSISTVSSFVSPYKESRRAIREMVKNNIVVYVKADVETCKSRDYKGVYEKALRGELKNFSGVNDIYEEPQHAEIVVDTNNLSVDESVELIIKHIKKNYVK
;
A
#
# COMPACT_ATOMS: atom_id res chain seq x y z
N MET A 1 2.92 -11.97 1.88
CA MET A 1 4.35 -12.31 1.64
C MET A 1 4.35 -13.64 2.20
N TYR A 2 4.85 -14.65 1.48
CA TYR A 2 5.00 -15.92 2.16
C TYR A 2 6.03 -15.67 3.27
N ARG A 3 5.46 -15.32 4.41
CA ARG A 3 6.10 -14.84 5.60
C ARG A 3 6.21 -16.13 6.35
N ASP A 4 7.38 -16.75 6.26
CA ASP A 4 7.68 -17.84 7.16
C ASP A 4 7.36 -17.32 8.56
N THR A 5 6.39 -17.95 9.22
CA THR A 5 6.01 -17.54 10.57
C THR A 5 7.22 -17.77 11.45
N ASN A 6 7.46 -16.86 12.40
CA ASN A 6 8.59 -16.98 13.33
C ASN A 6 8.63 -18.39 13.96
N LYS A 7 7.45 -18.97 14.24
CA LYS A 7 7.29 -20.34 14.74
C LYS A 7 7.80 -21.42 13.77
N ARG A 8 7.53 -21.30 12.46
CA ARG A 8 7.97 -22.27 11.44
C ARG A 8 9.48 -22.19 11.22
N SER A 9 10.07 -20.99 11.18
CA SER A 9 11.52 -20.83 11.06
C SER A 9 12.26 -21.33 12.30
N ILE A 10 11.72 -21.07 13.49
CA ILE A 10 12.26 -21.61 14.75
C ILE A 10 12.16 -23.14 14.76
N ALA A 11 11.02 -23.72 14.37
CA ALA A 11 10.86 -25.18 14.32
C ALA A 11 11.81 -25.86 13.31
N LYS A 12 11.98 -25.29 12.10
CA LYS A 12 12.96 -25.76 11.12
C LYS A 12 14.39 -25.67 11.67
N GLY A 13 14.72 -24.57 12.36
CA GLY A 13 16.03 -24.38 12.97
C GLY A 13 16.32 -25.37 14.11
N ILE A 14 15.35 -25.61 14.99
CA ILE A 14 15.49 -26.56 16.12
C ILE A 14 15.60 -28.00 15.60
N SER A 15 14.70 -28.42 14.70
CA SER A 15 14.70 -29.79 14.16
C SER A 15 16.01 -30.14 13.46
N TRP A 16 16.52 -29.24 12.62
CA TRP A 16 17.81 -29.44 11.95
C TRP A 16 18.98 -29.51 12.95
N ARG A 17 18.94 -28.71 14.03
CA ARG A 17 19.99 -28.71 15.05
C ARG A 17 20.02 -29.99 15.86
N VAL A 18 18.86 -30.54 16.24
CA VAL A 18 18.80 -31.84 16.93
C VAL A 18 19.46 -32.93 16.08
N VAL A 19 19.10 -33.00 14.80
CA VAL A 19 19.69 -33.98 13.87
C VAL A 19 21.20 -33.80 13.72
N ALA A 20 21.67 -32.55 13.57
CA ALA A 20 23.09 -32.25 13.43
C ALA A 20 23.89 -32.64 14.69
N THR A 21 23.39 -32.29 15.89
CA THR A 21 24.06 -32.61 17.16
C THR A 21 24.10 -34.10 17.43
N THR A 22 22.99 -34.82 17.17
CA THR A 22 22.96 -36.28 17.31
C THR A 22 23.98 -36.95 16.38
N THR A 23 24.14 -36.43 15.16
CA THR A 23 25.14 -36.93 14.21
C THR A 23 26.56 -36.76 14.74
N THR A 24 26.90 -35.58 15.30
CA THR A 24 28.23 -35.36 15.89
C THR A 24 28.49 -36.26 17.10
N ILE A 25 27.50 -36.43 17.97
CA ILE A 25 27.62 -37.33 19.13
C ILE A 25 27.91 -38.76 18.67
N ILE A 26 27.19 -39.25 17.66
CA ILE A 26 27.42 -40.60 17.11
C ILE A 26 28.82 -40.72 16.51
N ILE A 27 29.27 -39.74 15.72
CA ILE A 27 30.61 -39.75 15.12
C ILE A 27 31.69 -39.75 16.20
N VAL A 28 31.63 -38.84 17.17
CA VAL A 28 32.64 -38.76 18.24
C VAL A 28 32.62 -40.03 19.10
N TYR A 29 31.45 -40.60 19.37
CA TYR A 29 31.35 -41.86 20.10
C TYR A 29 32.01 -43.03 19.35
N VAL A 30 31.77 -43.17 18.04
CA VAL A 30 32.37 -44.23 17.21
C VAL A 30 33.91 -44.13 17.16
N PHE A 31 34.47 -42.92 17.17
CA PHE A 31 35.93 -42.73 17.07
C PHE A 31 36.68 -42.83 18.40
N PHE A 32 36.05 -42.45 19.51
CA PHE A 32 36.72 -42.32 20.81
C PHE A 32 36.21 -43.31 21.88
N ASP A 33 35.14 -44.06 21.59
CA ASP A 33 34.44 -45.00 22.50
C ASP A 33 34.10 -44.40 23.88
N ARG A 34 33.97 -43.08 23.92
CA ARG A 34 33.81 -42.28 25.14
C ARG A 34 32.59 -41.37 25.02
N LEU A 35 31.50 -41.85 25.61
CA LEU A 35 30.19 -41.18 25.55
C LEU A 35 30.22 -39.80 26.23
N ASP A 36 31.01 -39.64 27.29
CA ASP A 36 31.20 -38.39 28.00
C ASP A 36 31.81 -37.29 27.12
N LEU A 37 32.87 -37.63 26.38
CA LEU A 37 33.51 -36.72 25.42
C LEU A 37 32.58 -36.40 24.24
N ALA A 38 31.82 -37.40 23.76
CA ALA A 38 30.89 -37.23 22.66
C ALA A 38 29.74 -36.27 23.01
N ILE A 39 29.13 -36.43 24.19
CA ILE A 39 28.06 -35.56 24.68
C ILE A 39 28.58 -34.13 24.91
N ALA A 40 29.75 -33.98 25.53
CA ALA A 40 30.35 -32.66 25.75
C ALA A 40 30.65 -31.93 24.43
N ALA A 41 31.24 -32.63 23.45
CA ALA A 41 31.51 -32.08 22.13
C ALA A 41 30.22 -31.66 21.41
N GLY A 42 29.18 -32.50 21.42
CA GLY A 42 27.89 -32.17 20.82
C GLY A 42 27.21 -30.96 21.47
N MET A 43 27.28 -30.83 22.81
CA MET A 43 26.72 -29.67 23.52
C MET A 43 27.46 -28.38 23.17
N ILE A 44 28.80 -28.39 23.20
CA ILE A 44 29.63 -27.22 22.83
C ILE A 44 29.35 -26.79 21.40
N GLU A 45 29.33 -27.74 20.46
CA GLU A 45 29.06 -27.48 19.05
C GLU A 45 27.69 -26.85 18.85
N THR A 46 26.66 -27.35 19.56
CA THR A 46 25.29 -26.83 19.46
C THR A 46 25.24 -25.35 19.87
N VAL A 47 25.80 -25.02 21.05
CA VAL A 47 25.84 -23.64 21.57
C VAL A 47 26.60 -22.73 20.61
N LEU A 48 27.75 -23.19 20.11
CA LEU A 48 28.58 -22.40 19.20
C LEU A 48 27.88 -22.15 17.87
N LYS A 49 27.22 -23.16 17.28
CA LYS A 49 26.40 -23.01 16.06
C LYS A 49 25.19 -22.10 16.26
N VAL A 50 24.57 -22.12 17.44
CA VAL A 50 23.49 -21.17 17.78
C VAL A 50 24.02 -19.74 17.74
N GLY A 51 25.15 -19.49 18.41
CA GLY A 51 25.80 -18.19 18.44
C GLY A 51 26.24 -17.72 17.06
N LEU A 52 26.94 -18.58 16.29
CA LEU A 52 27.37 -18.27 14.93
C LEU A 52 26.20 -18.00 13.99
N TYR A 53 25.12 -18.76 14.07
CA TYR A 53 23.92 -18.50 13.27
C TYR A 53 23.29 -17.16 13.63
N TRP A 54 23.18 -16.83 14.91
CA TRP A 54 22.67 -15.52 15.35
C TRP A 54 23.54 -14.36 14.82
N ILE A 55 24.87 -14.49 14.90
CA ILE A 55 25.80 -13.51 14.32
C ILE A 55 25.64 -13.42 12.80
N HIS A 56 25.59 -14.57 12.12
CA HIS A 56 25.42 -14.66 10.67
C HIS A 56 24.10 -14.02 10.24
N GLU A 57 22.98 -14.32 10.90
CA GLU A 57 21.68 -13.70 10.62
C GLU A 57 21.76 -12.18 10.78
N ARG A 58 22.37 -11.68 11.86
CA ARG A 58 22.58 -10.23 12.08
C ARG A 58 23.48 -9.59 11.05
N ALA A 59 24.50 -10.30 10.56
CA ALA A 59 25.34 -9.85 9.46
C ALA A 59 24.54 -9.81 8.14
N TRP A 60 23.74 -10.84 7.87
CA TRP A 60 22.90 -10.94 6.67
C TRP A 60 21.77 -9.90 6.66
N PHE A 61 21.25 -9.49 7.82
CA PHE A 61 20.31 -8.37 7.92
C PHE A 61 20.91 -7.04 7.44
N LYS A 62 22.24 -6.85 7.57
CA LYS A 62 22.93 -5.66 7.05
C LYS A 62 23.21 -5.75 5.56
N ILE A 63 23.22 -6.96 4.99
CA ILE A 63 23.51 -7.21 3.58
C ILE A 63 22.22 -7.08 2.77
N ARG A 64 22.20 -6.12 1.83
CA ARG A 64 21.04 -5.82 0.98
C ARG A 64 21.01 -6.61 -0.34
N TRP A 65 22.04 -7.42 -0.60
CA TRP A 65 22.17 -8.21 -1.81
C TRP A 65 20.98 -9.19 -1.97
N GLY A 66 20.37 -9.20 -3.16
CA GLY A 66 19.19 -10.04 -3.47
C GLY A 66 17.83 -9.50 -3.04
N ARG A 67 17.75 -8.39 -2.28
CA ARG A 67 16.46 -7.74 -1.98
C ARG A 67 16.06 -6.79 -3.10
N LYS A 68 15.08 -7.17 -3.93
CA LYS A 68 14.41 -6.23 -4.84
C LYS A 68 13.51 -5.31 -4.02
N LYS A 69 13.89 -4.04 -3.93
CA LYS A 69 13.02 -3.01 -3.37
C LYS A 69 11.98 -2.64 -4.42
N ILE A 70 10.70 -2.84 -4.11
CA ILE A 70 9.63 -2.23 -4.89
C ILE A 70 9.58 -0.78 -4.47
N ASP A 71 9.81 0.13 -5.42
CA ASP A 71 9.68 1.55 -5.14
C ASP A 71 8.19 1.86 -4.91
N PRO A 72 7.85 2.49 -3.77
CA PRO A 72 6.46 2.75 -3.46
C PRO A 72 5.87 3.73 -4.47
N PHE A 73 4.55 3.63 -4.65
CA PHE A 73 3.79 4.46 -5.56
C PHE A 73 2.53 4.98 -4.89
N ASN A 74 1.95 6.03 -5.44
CA ASN A 74 0.66 6.55 -5.01
C ASN A 74 -0.32 6.49 -6.18
N LEU A 75 -1.36 5.68 -6.04
CA LEU A 75 -2.47 5.62 -6.96
C LEU A 75 -3.53 6.63 -6.52
N TRP A 76 -3.58 7.77 -7.19
CA TRP A 76 -4.41 8.92 -6.83
C TRP A 76 -5.66 9.00 -7.69
N PHE A 77 -6.80 8.58 -7.16
CA PHE A 77 -8.10 8.70 -7.79
C PHE A 77 -8.66 10.10 -7.61
N THR A 78 -9.02 10.75 -8.72
CA THR A 78 -9.66 12.08 -8.78
C THR A 78 -10.90 12.03 -9.66
N GLY A 79 -11.89 12.87 -9.39
CA GLY A 79 -13.18 12.86 -10.09
C GLY A 79 -14.27 13.54 -9.27
N ILE A 80 -15.34 13.99 -9.93
CA ILE A 80 -16.51 14.61 -9.28
C ILE A 80 -17.17 13.67 -8.26
N PRO A 81 -17.91 14.17 -7.24
CA PRO A 81 -18.67 13.33 -6.32
C PRO A 81 -19.51 12.27 -7.05
N LEU A 82 -19.66 11.09 -6.45
CA LEU A 82 -20.40 9.95 -7.04
C LEU A 82 -19.93 9.44 -8.42
N SER A 83 -18.74 9.84 -8.91
CA SER A 83 -18.18 9.32 -10.16
C SER A 83 -17.76 7.84 -10.12
N GLY A 84 -17.77 7.21 -8.94
CA GLY A 84 -17.35 5.80 -8.74
C GLY A 84 -15.96 5.61 -8.13
N LYS A 85 -15.25 6.70 -7.76
CA LYS A 85 -13.88 6.66 -7.21
C LYS A 85 -13.69 5.62 -6.10
N THR A 86 -14.43 5.74 -5.00
CA THR A 86 -14.26 4.88 -3.82
C THR A 86 -14.53 3.43 -4.18
N THR A 87 -15.62 3.14 -4.90
CA THR A 87 -15.95 1.78 -5.36
C THR A 87 -14.84 1.13 -6.19
N ILE A 88 -14.27 1.87 -7.16
CA ILE A 88 -13.18 1.36 -8.00
C ILE A 88 -11.89 1.24 -7.19
N ALA A 89 -11.56 2.25 -6.38
CA ALA A 89 -10.35 2.29 -5.56
C ALA A 89 -10.33 1.15 -4.53
N ASP A 90 -11.45 0.82 -3.90
CA ASP A 90 -11.55 -0.26 -2.92
C ASP A 90 -11.34 -1.63 -3.58
N LYS A 91 -11.96 -1.87 -4.75
CA LYS A 91 -11.71 -3.11 -5.51
C LYS A 91 -10.26 -3.20 -6.01
N VAL A 92 -9.69 -2.09 -6.51
CA VAL A 92 -8.27 -2.05 -6.90
C VAL A 92 -7.36 -2.34 -5.71
N TYR A 93 -7.67 -1.78 -4.54
CA TYR A 93 -6.92 -2.02 -3.30
C TYR A 93 -6.94 -3.51 -2.94
N ILE A 94 -8.11 -4.15 -2.94
CA ILE A 94 -8.25 -5.60 -2.68
C ILE A 94 -7.43 -6.43 -3.68
N GLU A 95 -7.44 -6.09 -4.97
CA GLU A 95 -6.67 -6.82 -5.98
C GLU A 95 -5.15 -6.61 -5.86
N LEU A 96 -4.70 -5.41 -5.47
CA LEU A 96 -3.29 -5.12 -5.23
C LEU A 96 -2.77 -5.72 -3.92
N GLU A 97 -3.62 -5.83 -2.89
CA GLU A 97 -3.27 -6.46 -1.61
C GLU A 97 -2.86 -7.94 -1.80
N LYS A 98 -3.45 -8.63 -2.79
CA LYS A 98 -3.07 -10.00 -3.17
C LYS A 98 -1.64 -10.11 -3.71
N LEU A 99 -1.05 -9.00 -4.18
CA LEU A 99 0.34 -8.95 -4.63
C LEU A 99 1.33 -8.82 -3.48
N ASP A 100 0.80 -8.56 -2.28
CA ASP A 100 1.58 -8.53 -1.07
C ASP A 100 2.77 -7.53 -1.13
N ILE A 101 2.40 -6.35 -1.58
CA ILE A 101 3.22 -5.17 -1.40
C ILE A 101 2.66 -4.41 -0.20
N PRO A 102 3.51 -3.77 0.63
CA PRO A 102 3.00 -2.84 1.63
C PRO A 102 2.15 -1.76 0.95
N LEU A 103 0.86 -1.74 1.27
CA LEU A 103 -0.14 -0.91 0.60
C LEU A 103 -1.14 -0.40 1.62
N GLU A 104 -1.54 0.86 1.51
CA GLU A 104 -2.52 1.48 2.41
C GLU A 104 -3.65 2.14 1.61
N ARG A 105 -4.89 2.08 2.13
CA ARG A 105 -6.06 2.70 1.52
C ARG A 105 -6.37 4.03 2.21
N LEU A 106 -6.43 5.12 1.44
CA LEU A 106 -6.73 6.47 1.95
C LEU A 106 -7.98 7.04 1.27
N ASP A 107 -9.16 6.93 1.90
CA ASP A 107 -10.38 7.59 1.41
C ASP A 107 -10.63 8.92 2.10
N SER A 108 -11.25 9.85 1.37
CA SER A 108 -11.69 11.12 1.91
C SER A 108 -12.63 11.00 3.11
N GLN A 109 -13.45 9.95 3.21
CA GLN A 109 -14.35 9.76 4.37
C GLN A 109 -13.54 9.46 5.64
N ASP A 110 -12.56 8.57 5.56
CA ASP A 110 -11.78 8.16 6.73
C ASP A 110 -10.81 9.25 7.18
N ILE A 111 -10.13 9.89 6.22
CA ILE A 111 -9.05 10.85 6.52
C ILE A 111 -9.59 12.20 6.98
N ARG A 112 -10.80 12.57 6.55
CA ARG A 112 -11.36 13.89 6.87
C ARG A 112 -11.80 14.02 8.32
N ASP A 113 -12.24 12.93 8.94
CA ASP A 113 -12.58 12.91 10.36
C ASP A 113 -11.32 12.90 11.25
N LEU A 114 -10.20 12.37 10.75
CA LEU A 114 -8.93 12.31 11.46
C LEU A 114 -8.15 13.63 11.44
N ILE A 115 -8.38 14.47 10.43
CA ILE A 115 -7.66 15.75 10.25
C ILE A 115 -8.59 16.89 10.65
N PRO A 116 -8.44 17.49 11.85
CA PRO A 116 -9.30 18.58 12.28
C PRO A 116 -9.03 19.89 11.51
N GLY A 117 -10.00 20.80 11.55
CA GLY A 117 -9.87 22.17 11.03
C GLY A 117 -9.80 22.24 9.51
N ILE A 118 -10.61 21.46 8.80
CA ILE A 118 -10.71 21.46 7.33
C ILE A 118 -12.16 21.72 6.92
N GLY A 119 -12.45 22.95 6.52
CA GLY A 119 -13.73 23.30 5.91
C GLY A 119 -13.87 22.77 4.48
N PHE A 120 -14.73 23.41 3.71
CA PHE A 120 -14.96 23.12 2.29
C PHE A 120 -14.65 24.34 1.39
N SER A 121 -13.98 25.37 1.92
CA SER A 121 -13.44 26.44 1.08
C SER A 121 -12.34 25.89 0.15
N ARG A 122 -11.98 26.67 -0.88
CA ARG A 122 -10.88 26.31 -1.78
C ARG A 122 -9.57 26.18 -1.01
N GLU A 123 -9.32 27.11 -0.10
CA GLU A 123 -8.15 27.17 0.77
C GLU A 123 -8.09 25.95 1.70
N ASP A 124 -9.21 25.61 2.36
CA ASP A 124 -9.30 24.44 3.24
C ASP A 124 -9.05 23.14 2.48
N ARG A 125 -9.61 23.02 1.26
CA ARG A 125 -9.40 21.85 0.40
C ARG A 125 -7.95 21.73 -0.04
N ASN A 126 -7.32 22.83 -0.44
CA ASN A 126 -5.90 22.86 -0.78
C ASN A 126 -5.03 22.47 0.41
N LEU A 127 -5.31 23.01 1.60
CA LEU A 127 -4.59 22.67 2.83
C LEU A 127 -4.77 21.20 3.21
N HIS A 128 -6.00 20.67 3.10
CA HIS A 128 -6.28 19.26 3.33
C HIS A 128 -5.48 18.37 2.37
N MET A 129 -5.48 18.68 1.07
CA MET A 129 -4.72 17.93 0.06
C MET A 129 -3.21 17.98 0.33
N HIS A 130 -2.68 19.11 0.79
CA HIS A 130 -1.28 19.21 1.23
C HIS A 130 -0.98 18.28 2.41
N ARG A 131 -1.84 18.26 3.44
CA ARG A 131 -1.68 17.36 4.61
C ARG A 131 -1.71 15.89 4.20
N VAL A 132 -2.65 15.52 3.32
CA VAL A 132 -2.73 14.17 2.74
C VAL A 132 -1.46 13.83 1.94
N GLY A 133 -0.94 14.77 1.15
CA GLY A 133 0.33 14.59 0.45
C GLY A 133 1.50 14.31 1.41
N HIS A 134 1.56 15.00 2.55
CA HIS A 134 2.58 14.75 3.58
C HIS A 134 2.44 13.37 4.23
N LEU A 135 1.21 12.91 4.47
CA LEU A 135 0.93 11.56 4.95
C LEU A 135 1.44 10.52 3.94
N ILE A 136 1.08 10.66 2.66
CA ILE A 136 1.54 9.76 1.58
C ILE A 136 3.06 9.76 1.49
N LYS A 137 3.70 10.92 1.48
CA LYS A 137 5.17 11.04 1.48
C LYS A 137 5.80 10.30 2.66
N THR A 138 5.17 10.32 3.83
CA THR A 138 5.65 9.63 5.04
C THR A 138 5.47 8.12 4.92
N LEU A 139 4.35 7.65 4.40
CA LEU A 139 4.12 6.22 4.09
C LEU A 139 5.14 5.71 3.06
N GLN A 140 5.39 6.47 2.00
CA GLN A 140 6.39 6.13 0.99
C GLN A 140 7.83 6.07 1.55
N LYS A 141 8.19 6.89 2.55
CA LYS A 141 9.49 6.75 3.23
C LYS A 141 9.64 5.39 3.92
N ASN A 142 8.53 4.77 4.31
CA ASN A 142 8.46 3.43 4.91
C ASN A 142 8.20 2.33 3.86
N SER A 143 8.36 2.63 2.57
CA SER A 143 8.11 1.71 1.44
C SER A 143 6.67 1.21 1.34
N ILE A 144 5.71 2.00 1.84
CA ILE A 144 4.28 1.74 1.73
C ILE A 144 3.73 2.51 0.53
N SER A 145 3.14 1.78 -0.41
CA SER A 145 2.37 2.35 -1.52
C SER A 145 0.97 2.74 -1.03
N THR A 146 0.28 3.62 -1.76
CA THR A 146 -1.04 4.12 -1.36
C THR A 146 -2.06 4.01 -2.48
N VAL A 147 -3.30 3.68 -2.12
CA VAL A 147 -4.49 3.80 -2.97
C VAL A 147 -5.38 4.89 -2.38
N SER A 148 -5.34 6.06 -2.99
CA SER A 148 -5.91 7.30 -2.44
C SER A 148 -7.09 7.76 -3.27
N SER A 149 -8.23 8.09 -2.67
CA SER A 149 -9.43 8.56 -3.39
C SER A 149 -9.98 9.86 -2.79
N PHE A 150 -9.87 10.92 -3.57
CA PHE A 150 -10.31 12.25 -3.18
C PHE A 150 -11.03 12.92 -4.36
N VAL A 151 -11.88 13.91 -4.09
CA VAL A 151 -12.43 14.74 -5.17
C VAL A 151 -11.29 15.52 -5.83
N SER A 152 -10.40 16.11 -5.01
CA SER A 152 -9.24 16.92 -5.45
C SER A 152 -9.55 17.81 -6.66
N PRO A 153 -10.53 18.73 -6.55
CA PRO A 153 -11.13 19.41 -7.71
C PRO A 153 -10.17 20.37 -8.40
N TYR A 154 -9.19 20.92 -7.68
CA TYR A 154 -8.28 21.94 -8.19
C TYR A 154 -6.98 21.33 -8.72
N LYS A 155 -6.57 21.75 -9.92
CA LYS A 155 -5.32 21.40 -10.60
C LYS A 155 -4.11 21.71 -9.73
N GLU A 156 -4.14 22.83 -9.02
CA GLU A 156 -3.08 23.25 -8.10
C GLU A 156 -2.80 22.18 -7.04
N SER A 157 -3.83 21.69 -6.35
CA SER A 157 -3.69 20.65 -5.31
C SER A 157 -3.11 19.34 -5.87
N ARG A 158 -3.58 18.92 -7.05
CA ARG A 158 -3.08 17.71 -7.72
C ARG A 158 -1.63 17.86 -8.18
N ARG A 159 -1.25 19.05 -8.68
CA ARG A 159 0.15 19.37 -9.02
C ARG A 159 1.04 19.31 -7.79
N ALA A 160 0.62 19.93 -6.69
CA ALA A 160 1.37 19.92 -5.44
C ALA A 160 1.59 18.49 -4.90
N ILE A 161 0.58 17.62 -4.96
CA ILE A 161 0.73 16.21 -4.58
C ILE A 161 1.72 15.50 -5.51
N ARG A 162 1.60 15.69 -6.84
CA ARG A 162 2.50 15.08 -7.82
C ARG A 162 3.96 15.48 -7.62
N GLU A 163 4.22 16.73 -7.23
CA GLU A 163 5.57 17.23 -6.90
C GLU A 163 6.07 16.71 -5.54
N MET A 164 5.16 16.45 -4.60
CA MET A 164 5.50 16.06 -3.23
C MET A 164 5.82 14.57 -3.07
N VAL A 165 5.15 13.70 -3.82
CA VAL A 165 5.20 12.24 -3.66
C VAL A 165 5.91 11.56 -4.84
N LYS A 166 6.45 10.36 -4.62
CA LYS A 166 7.11 9.58 -5.67
C LYS A 166 6.11 8.72 -6.43
N ASN A 167 6.35 8.49 -7.72
CA ASN A 167 5.55 7.59 -8.55
C ASN A 167 4.04 7.86 -8.39
N ASN A 168 3.63 9.12 -8.58
CA ASN A 168 2.23 9.53 -8.45
C ASN A 168 1.47 9.19 -9.73
N ILE A 169 0.60 8.18 -9.67
CA ILE A 169 -0.26 7.74 -10.78
C ILE A 169 -1.64 8.33 -10.58
N VAL A 170 -2.00 9.34 -11.37
CA VAL A 170 -3.32 9.96 -11.35
C VAL A 170 -4.28 9.10 -12.16
N VAL A 171 -5.29 8.58 -11.47
CA VAL A 171 -6.44 7.89 -12.06
C VAL A 171 -7.60 8.87 -12.12
N TYR A 172 -7.90 9.36 -13.31
CA TYR A 172 -9.07 10.20 -13.50
C TYR A 172 -10.32 9.33 -13.70
N VAL A 173 -11.21 9.35 -12.73
CA VAL A 173 -12.53 8.73 -12.82
C VAL A 173 -13.49 9.75 -13.42
N LYS A 174 -13.59 9.70 -14.75
CA LYS A 174 -14.44 10.54 -15.58
C LYS A 174 -15.88 10.04 -15.51
N ALA A 175 -16.78 10.95 -15.21
CA ALA A 175 -18.23 10.78 -15.26
C ALA A 175 -18.83 12.17 -15.51
N ASP A 176 -19.93 12.24 -16.23
CA ASP A 176 -20.66 13.49 -16.39
C ASP A 176 -21.53 13.77 -15.14
N VAL A 177 -21.85 15.04 -14.94
CA VAL A 177 -22.60 15.49 -13.77
C VAL A 177 -24.01 14.92 -13.75
N GLU A 178 -24.65 14.73 -14.91
CA GLU A 178 -26.03 14.22 -15.00
C GLU A 178 -26.10 12.75 -14.57
N THR A 179 -25.15 11.94 -15.01
CA THR A 179 -24.97 10.56 -14.57
C THR A 179 -24.66 10.48 -13.07
N CYS A 180 -23.83 11.38 -12.53
CA CYS A 180 -23.61 11.41 -11.08
C CYS A 180 -24.86 11.83 -10.30
N LYS A 181 -25.69 12.74 -10.84
CA LYS A 181 -26.97 13.14 -10.25
C LYS A 181 -27.98 11.99 -10.26
N SER A 182 -28.07 11.22 -11.36
CA SER A 182 -28.96 10.06 -11.43
C SER A 182 -28.57 8.95 -10.45
N ARG A 183 -27.28 8.89 -10.09
CA ARG A 183 -26.73 8.00 -9.06
C ARG A 183 -26.87 8.53 -7.63
N ASP A 184 -27.55 9.64 -7.35
CA ASP A 184 -27.50 10.34 -6.04
C ASP A 184 -28.17 9.62 -4.85
N TYR A 185 -27.74 8.40 -4.55
CA TYR A 185 -28.19 7.61 -3.41
C TYR A 185 -27.85 8.24 -2.04
N LYS A 186 -26.95 9.24 -2.01
CA LYS A 186 -26.60 9.99 -0.80
C LYS A 186 -27.39 11.30 -0.66
N GLY A 187 -28.18 11.69 -1.66
CA GLY A 187 -28.91 12.97 -1.71
C GLY A 187 -28.00 14.21 -1.65
N VAL A 188 -26.72 14.08 -2.02
CA VAL A 188 -25.73 15.18 -1.92
C VAL A 188 -25.84 16.15 -3.08
N TYR A 189 -26.21 15.69 -4.27
CA TYR A 189 -26.46 16.57 -5.41
C TYR A 189 -27.75 17.34 -5.22
N GLU A 190 -28.81 16.70 -4.71
CA GLU A 190 -30.06 17.39 -4.40
C GLU A 190 -29.82 18.52 -3.37
N LYS A 191 -29.14 18.23 -2.26
CA LYS A 191 -28.80 19.23 -1.24
C LYS A 191 -27.94 20.37 -1.81
N ALA A 192 -27.00 20.06 -2.71
CA ALA A 192 -26.19 21.08 -3.37
C ALA A 192 -27.01 21.98 -4.30
N LEU A 193 -27.99 21.42 -5.03
CA LEU A 193 -28.90 22.18 -5.89
C LEU A 193 -29.85 23.07 -5.09
N ARG A 194 -30.27 22.64 -3.89
CA ARG A 194 -31.05 23.45 -2.94
C ARG A 194 -30.20 24.50 -2.20
N GLY A 195 -28.89 24.56 -2.43
CA GLY A 195 -27.98 25.52 -1.80
C GLY A 195 -27.56 25.18 -0.37
N GLU A 196 -27.93 24.00 0.13
CA GLU A 196 -27.56 23.54 1.49
C GLU A 196 -26.06 23.15 1.57
N LEU A 197 -25.50 22.64 0.47
CA LEU A 197 -24.07 22.35 0.36
C LEU A 197 -23.37 23.39 -0.51
N LYS A 198 -22.57 24.25 0.14
CA LYS A 198 -21.70 25.21 -0.53
C LYS A 198 -20.43 24.53 -1.06
N ASN A 199 -19.88 25.09 -2.12
CA ASN A 199 -18.64 24.65 -2.78
C ASN A 199 -18.67 23.18 -3.27
N PHE A 200 -19.81 22.70 -3.74
CA PHE A 200 -19.99 21.34 -4.25
C PHE A 200 -19.53 21.23 -5.72
N SER A 201 -18.47 20.45 -5.94
CA SER A 201 -17.81 20.33 -7.25
C SER A 201 -18.73 19.75 -8.31
N GLY A 202 -18.86 20.46 -9.44
CA GLY A 202 -19.75 20.11 -10.54
C GLY A 202 -21.17 20.66 -10.40
N VAL A 203 -21.48 21.41 -9.33
CA VAL A 203 -22.77 22.11 -9.16
C VAL A 203 -22.55 23.60 -8.91
N ASN A 204 -21.96 23.96 -7.77
CA ASN A 204 -21.74 25.36 -7.36
C ASN A 204 -20.25 25.64 -7.04
N ASP A 205 -19.36 24.71 -7.40
CA ASP A 205 -17.91 24.87 -7.46
C ASP A 205 -17.36 24.15 -8.69
N ILE A 206 -16.20 24.57 -9.17
CA ILE A 206 -15.55 23.99 -10.34
C ILE A 206 -14.88 22.66 -10.01
N TYR A 207 -14.90 21.75 -10.98
CA TYR A 207 -14.00 20.61 -11.02
C TYR A 207 -13.09 20.80 -12.24
N GLU A 208 -11.81 21.06 -12.01
CA GLU A 208 -10.85 21.20 -13.10
C GLU A 208 -10.43 19.79 -13.52
N GLU A 209 -10.74 19.37 -14.74
CA GLU A 209 -10.34 18.03 -15.22
C GLU A 209 -8.81 17.90 -15.30
N PRO A 210 -8.24 16.73 -14.97
CA PRO A 210 -6.80 16.51 -15.07
C PRO A 210 -6.35 16.39 -16.54
N GLN A 211 -5.50 17.31 -16.99
CA GLN A 211 -4.96 17.32 -18.36
C GLN A 211 -3.93 16.21 -18.63
N HIS A 212 -3.28 15.69 -17.58
CA HIS A 212 -2.22 14.68 -17.68
C HIS A 212 -2.45 13.57 -16.65
N ALA A 213 -3.56 12.83 -16.79
CA ALA A 213 -3.79 11.61 -16.02
C ALA A 213 -3.05 10.44 -16.65
N GLU A 214 -2.38 9.62 -15.84
CA GLU A 214 -1.73 8.38 -16.30
C GLU A 214 -2.77 7.33 -16.71
N ILE A 215 -3.94 7.35 -16.07
CA ILE A 215 -5.06 6.45 -16.37
C ILE A 215 -6.34 7.26 -16.38
N VAL A 216 -7.16 7.10 -17.42
CA VAL A 216 -8.52 7.66 -17.49
C VAL A 216 -9.50 6.50 -17.49
N VAL A 217 -10.46 6.55 -16.57
CA VAL A 217 -11.55 5.59 -16.45
C VAL A 217 -12.85 6.34 -16.68
N ASP A 218 -13.52 6.06 -17.78
CA ASP A 218 -14.82 6.61 -18.10
C ASP A 218 -15.93 5.70 -17.57
N THR A 219 -16.53 6.06 -16.44
CA THR A 219 -17.56 5.23 -15.77
C THR A 219 -18.94 5.32 -16.41
N ASN A 220 -19.07 6.04 -17.53
CA ASN A 220 -20.24 5.97 -18.38
C ASN A 220 -20.16 4.78 -19.36
N ASN A 221 -18.93 4.41 -19.73
CA ASN A 221 -18.66 3.41 -20.77
C ASN A 221 -18.02 2.14 -20.24
N LEU A 222 -17.33 2.21 -19.10
CA LEU A 222 -16.67 1.08 -18.46
C LEU A 222 -17.45 0.64 -17.23
N SER A 223 -17.61 -0.68 -17.11
CA SER A 223 -18.01 -1.30 -15.84
C SER A 223 -16.92 -1.13 -14.78
N VAL A 224 -17.30 -1.35 -13.53
CA VAL A 224 -16.37 -1.30 -12.41
C VAL A 224 -15.25 -2.34 -12.59
N ASP A 225 -15.57 -3.55 -13.05
CA ASP A 225 -14.58 -4.64 -13.15
C ASP A 225 -13.59 -4.39 -14.30
N GLU A 226 -14.05 -3.89 -15.45
CA GLU A 226 -13.17 -3.46 -16.55
C GLU A 226 -12.24 -2.32 -16.12
N SER A 227 -12.77 -1.37 -15.33
CA SER A 227 -11.99 -0.26 -14.77
C SER A 227 -10.88 -0.76 -13.84
N VAL A 228 -11.20 -1.73 -12.97
CA VAL A 228 -10.24 -2.36 -12.06
C VAL A 228 -9.18 -3.10 -12.87
N GLU A 229 -9.56 -3.91 -13.84
CA GLU A 229 -8.63 -4.68 -14.67
C GLU A 229 -7.64 -3.76 -15.40
N LEU A 230 -8.13 -2.66 -16.01
CA LEU A 230 -7.30 -1.66 -16.68
C LEU A 230 -6.22 -1.09 -15.74
N ILE A 231 -6.62 -0.71 -14.53
CA ILE A 231 -5.72 -0.13 -13.53
C ILE A 231 -4.71 -1.17 -13.06
N ILE A 232 -5.15 -2.36 -12.69
CA ILE A 232 -4.28 -3.43 -12.19
C ILE A 232 -3.24 -3.83 -13.24
N LYS A 233 -3.65 -3.95 -14.51
CA LYS A 233 -2.76 -4.26 -15.63
C LYS A 233 -1.68 -3.19 -15.79
N HIS A 234 -2.05 -1.91 -15.70
CA HIS A 234 -1.09 -0.80 -15.74
C HIS A 234 -0.10 -0.86 -14.58
N ILE A 235 -0.57 -1.08 -13.35
CA ILE A 235 0.27 -1.10 -12.15
C ILE A 235 1.23 -2.29 -12.16
N LYS A 236 0.75 -3.49 -12.49
CA LYS A 236 1.59 -4.69 -12.61
C LYS A 236 2.69 -4.51 -13.65
N LYS A 237 2.36 -3.95 -14.82
CA LYS A 237 3.33 -3.76 -15.90
C LYS A 237 4.46 -2.78 -15.53
N ASN A 238 4.12 -1.68 -14.87
CA ASN A 238 5.03 -0.54 -14.73
C ASN A 238 5.70 -0.45 -13.35
N TYR A 239 5.06 -0.94 -12.28
CA TYR A 239 5.48 -0.69 -10.89
C TYR A 239 5.72 -1.95 -10.06
N VAL A 240 5.19 -3.11 -10.48
CA VAL A 240 5.36 -4.38 -9.77
C VAL A 240 6.09 -5.37 -10.69
N LYS A 241 7.43 -5.38 -10.64
CA LYS A 241 8.32 -6.23 -11.47
C LYS A 241 8.90 -7.42 -10.72
#